data_AF-A0A0G4G0N4-F1
#
_entry.id   AF-A0A0G4G0N4-F1
#
_cell.length_a   1.000
_cell.length_b   1.000
_cell.length_c   1.000
_cell.angle_alpha   90.00
_cell.angle_beta   90.00
_cell.angle_gamma   90.00
#
_symmetry.space_group_name_H-M   'P 1'
#
loop_
_entity.id
_entity.type
_entity.pdbx_description
1 polymer ?
#
loop_
_entity_poly.entity_id
_entity_poly.type
_entity_poly.pdbx_seq_one_letter_code
_entity_poly.pdbx_strand_id
1 'polypeptide(L)'
;MSGSSNIVIVLLVVGLSMAAGGNRTSIRRLDEDVDECDSREGAPCSSPYARVPNGCSRWPDTWGSVNFTEVCNGHDRCYYTLGSDADQCNDDFREGLISECERAVTSRPVLFACRTLAITMYTAVAATAGFYHTRAQERQKLHEKCCPECCG
;
A
#
# COMPACT_ATOMS: atom_id res chain seq x y z
N MET A 1 -25.61 22.99 54.70
CA MET A 1 -24.30 22.76 54.04
C MET A 1 -24.41 23.35 52.65
N SER A 2 -23.90 24.58 52.52
CA SER A 2 -23.90 25.38 51.30
C SER A 2 -22.61 25.08 50.53
N GLY A 3 -22.71 24.80 49.23
CA GLY A 3 -21.58 24.54 48.36
C GLY A 3 -21.82 25.22 47.03
N SER A 4 -21.71 26.54 47.00
CA SER A 4 -21.77 27.34 45.78
C SER A 4 -20.57 27.04 44.89
N SER A 5 -20.86 26.65 43.65
CA SER A 5 -19.88 26.50 42.57
C SER A 5 -19.29 27.87 42.22
N ASN A 6 -17.99 28.05 42.44
CA ASN A 6 -17.26 29.22 41.97
C ASN A 6 -16.70 28.93 40.57
N ILE A 7 -17.42 29.42 39.56
CA ILE A 7 -16.91 29.62 38.21
C ILE A 7 -15.94 30.81 38.27
N VAL A 8 -14.68 30.59 37.89
CA VAL A 8 -13.73 31.66 37.62
C VAL A 8 -13.49 31.70 36.12
N ILE A 9 -14.22 32.58 35.45
CA ILE A 9 -13.93 33.04 34.09
C ILE A 9 -12.84 34.09 34.21
N VAL A 10 -11.66 33.84 33.65
CA VAL A 10 -10.67 34.88 33.37
C VAL A 10 -10.45 34.90 31.87
N LEU A 11 -10.97 35.95 31.23
CA LEU A 11 -10.78 36.25 29.82
C LEU A 11 -9.71 37.35 29.67
N LEU A 12 -8.78 37.07 28.75
CA LEU A 12 -8.09 37.99 27.81
C LEU A 12 -7.11 39.03 28.37
N VAL A 13 -5.86 39.04 27.87
CA VAL A 13 -5.42 40.04 26.88
C VAL A 13 -4.30 39.48 25.97
N VAL A 14 -4.35 39.94 24.73
CA VAL A 14 -3.53 39.68 23.54
C VAL A 14 -2.06 40.08 23.71
N GLY A 15 -1.15 39.28 23.14
CA GLY A 15 0.23 39.68 22.86
C GLY A 15 0.69 39.11 21.52
N LEU A 16 0.45 39.84 20.42
CA LEU A 16 1.19 39.65 19.18
C LEU A 16 2.60 40.22 19.38
N SER A 17 3.61 39.37 19.27
CA SER A 17 4.99 39.82 19.07
C SER A 17 5.45 39.35 17.70
N MET A 18 5.43 40.26 16.72
CA MET A 18 6.24 40.13 15.52
C MET A 18 7.64 40.66 15.84
N ALA A 19 8.61 39.75 15.93
CA ALA A 19 10.02 40.11 15.89
C ALA A 19 10.56 39.75 14.50
N ALA A 20 10.68 40.77 13.65
CA ALA A 20 11.61 40.75 12.53
C ALA A 20 13.03 40.84 13.10
N GLY A 21 13.87 39.85 12.78
CA GLY A 21 15.25 39.81 13.23
C GLY A 21 15.97 38.63 12.61
N GLY A 22 16.55 38.84 11.42
CA GLY A 22 17.33 37.84 10.72
C GLY A 22 18.56 37.44 11.54
N ASN A 23 18.71 36.14 11.78
CA ASN A 23 20.00 35.55 12.11
C ASN A 23 20.34 34.52 11.01
N ARG A 24 21.37 34.86 10.25
CA ARG A 24 21.85 34.12 9.09
C ARG A 24 22.77 33.02 9.61
N THR A 25 22.25 31.82 9.81
CA THR A 25 23.09 30.61 9.98
C THR A 25 22.30 29.38 9.55
N SER A 26 22.60 28.94 8.32
CA SER A 26 22.46 27.56 7.84
C SER A 26 21.06 26.93 7.85
N ILE A 27 20.15 27.44 7.02
CA ILE A 27 19.19 26.53 6.36
C ILE A 27 20.02 25.71 5.37
N ARG A 28 20.51 24.55 5.80
CA ARG A 28 20.84 23.49 4.86
C ARG A 28 19.52 23.06 4.24
N ARG A 29 19.34 23.33 2.94
CA ARG A 29 18.46 22.53 2.10
C ARG A 29 18.82 21.07 2.37
N LEU A 30 17.85 20.26 2.79
CA LEU A 30 17.97 18.81 2.87
C LEU A 30 17.28 18.15 1.66
N ASP A 31 17.09 18.91 0.57
CA ASP A 31 16.17 18.54 -0.52
C ASP A 31 16.83 18.48 -1.91
N GLU A 32 18.16 18.41 -1.99
CA GLU A 32 18.86 18.09 -3.25
C GLU A 32 19.89 17.00 -2.93
N ASP A 33 19.77 15.86 -3.61
CA ASP A 33 20.65 14.67 -3.59
C ASP A 33 20.27 13.53 -2.63
N VAL A 34 18.98 13.31 -2.32
CA VAL A 34 18.55 11.91 -2.15
C VAL A 34 18.58 11.31 -3.55
N ASP A 35 19.61 10.53 -3.85
CA ASP A 35 19.76 9.83 -5.12
C ASP A 35 18.42 9.14 -5.42
N GLU A 36 17.77 9.54 -6.52
CA GLU A 36 16.45 9.06 -6.95
C GLU A 36 16.44 7.51 -6.99
N CYS A 37 17.62 6.91 -7.15
CA CYS A 37 17.86 5.48 -7.24
C CYS A 37 18.31 4.81 -5.93
N ASP A 38 18.61 5.55 -4.84
CA ASP A 38 18.94 4.98 -3.52
C ASP A 38 17.68 4.68 -2.69
N SER A 39 16.74 3.95 -3.31
CA SER A 39 15.54 3.48 -2.63
C SER A 39 15.83 2.20 -1.87
N ARG A 40 16.23 2.34 -0.59
CA ARG A 40 16.46 1.24 0.37
C ARG A 40 15.29 0.26 0.59
N GLU A 41 14.12 0.52 0.01
CA GLU A 41 12.89 -0.26 0.16
C GLU A 41 12.40 -0.92 -1.15
N GLY A 42 13.24 -0.97 -2.20
CA GLY A 42 12.92 -1.57 -3.51
C GLY A 42 13.46 -2.98 -3.73
N ALA A 43 13.01 -3.64 -4.80
CA ALA A 43 13.61 -4.87 -5.32
C ALA A 43 14.99 -4.61 -5.96
N PRO A 44 15.89 -5.61 -6.03
CA PRO A 44 17.16 -5.46 -6.73
C PRO A 44 16.93 -5.24 -8.24
N CYS A 45 17.87 -4.61 -8.95
CA CYS A 45 17.84 -4.47 -10.41
C CYS A 45 17.81 -5.82 -11.17
N SER A 46 18.08 -6.96 -10.51
CA SER A 46 17.85 -8.27 -11.13
C SER A 46 16.36 -8.64 -11.22
N SER A 47 15.47 -7.90 -10.55
CA SER A 47 14.03 -8.09 -10.56
C SER A 47 13.40 -7.30 -11.71
N PRO A 48 12.43 -7.88 -12.45
CA PRO A 48 11.65 -7.13 -13.44
C PRO A 48 10.72 -6.07 -12.79
N TYR A 49 10.38 -6.25 -11.52
CA TYR A 49 9.47 -5.37 -10.80
C TYR A 49 10.20 -4.61 -9.70
N ALA A 50 9.77 -3.37 -9.44
CA ALA A 50 10.28 -2.53 -8.36
C ALA A 50 10.02 -3.09 -6.95
N ARG A 51 9.18 -4.12 -6.83
CA ARG A 51 8.95 -4.88 -5.60
C ARG A 51 8.84 -6.36 -5.92
N VAL A 52 9.49 -7.19 -5.11
CA VAL A 52 9.36 -8.65 -5.18
C VAL A 52 7.95 -9.03 -4.68
N PRO A 53 7.19 -9.86 -5.41
CA PRO A 53 5.91 -10.39 -4.94
C PRO A 53 6.04 -11.03 -3.56
N ASN A 54 5.10 -10.73 -2.67
CA ASN A 54 5.25 -11.07 -1.24
C ASN A 54 4.02 -11.75 -0.65
N GLY A 55 3.31 -12.51 -1.49
CA GLY A 55 2.10 -13.23 -1.10
C GLY A 55 0.98 -12.28 -0.69
N CYS A 56 0.08 -12.75 0.15
CA CYS A 56 -1.16 -12.03 0.46
C CYS A 56 -0.99 -10.90 1.48
N SER A 57 0.27 -10.53 1.80
CA SER A 57 0.70 -9.40 2.65
C SER A 57 0.00 -9.35 4.02
N ARG A 58 -1.23 -8.84 4.07
CA ARG A 58 -2.06 -8.70 5.27
C ARG A 58 -2.81 -9.99 5.63
N TRP A 59 -3.03 -10.88 4.66
CA TRP A 59 -3.76 -12.12 4.84
C TRP A 59 -2.80 -13.31 4.91
N PRO A 60 -3.19 -14.39 5.59
CA PRO A 60 -2.49 -15.66 5.43
C PRO A 60 -2.53 -16.09 3.97
N ASP A 61 -1.39 -16.56 3.48
CA ASP A 61 -1.25 -17.15 2.14
C ASP A 61 -2.12 -18.38 1.93
N THR A 62 -2.49 -19.07 3.02
CA THR A 62 -3.27 -20.31 2.99
C THR A 62 -4.49 -20.23 3.90
N TRP A 63 -5.58 -20.85 3.49
CA TRP A 63 -6.79 -21.02 4.28
C TRP A 63 -7.28 -22.47 4.19
N GLY A 64 -7.16 -23.23 5.28
CA GLY A 64 -7.45 -24.67 5.25
C GLY A 64 -6.53 -25.38 4.25
N SER A 65 -7.13 -26.05 3.25
CA SER A 65 -6.42 -26.70 2.13
C SER A 65 -6.13 -25.78 0.94
N VAL A 66 -6.61 -24.53 0.97
CA VAL A 66 -6.52 -23.58 -0.13
C VAL A 66 -5.23 -22.77 -0.01
N ASN A 67 -4.54 -22.58 -1.13
CA ASN A 67 -3.33 -21.76 -1.22
C ASN A 67 -3.55 -20.60 -2.20
N PHE A 68 -3.46 -19.38 -1.71
CA PHE A 68 -3.65 -18.15 -2.46
C PHE A 68 -2.34 -17.46 -2.86
N THR A 69 -1.17 -17.98 -2.44
CA THR A 69 0.14 -17.33 -2.66
C THR A 69 0.33 -16.89 -4.11
N GLU A 70 0.10 -17.77 -5.09
CA GLU A 70 0.34 -17.40 -6.49
C GLU A 70 -0.70 -16.43 -7.07
N VAL A 71 -1.94 -16.46 -6.57
CA VAL A 71 -2.96 -15.47 -6.94
C VAL A 71 -2.55 -14.09 -6.41
N CYS A 72 -2.11 -14.02 -5.16
CA CYS A 72 -1.60 -12.79 -4.55
C CYS A 72 -0.33 -12.29 -5.26
N ASN A 73 0.61 -13.19 -5.59
CA ASN A 73 1.81 -12.84 -6.35
C ASN A 73 1.46 -12.34 -7.76
N GLY A 74 0.42 -12.89 -8.39
CA GLY A 74 -0.10 -12.41 -9.68
C GLY A 74 -0.62 -10.97 -9.59
N HIS A 75 -1.39 -10.67 -8.53
CA HIS A 75 -1.89 -9.32 -8.25
C HIS A 75 -0.76 -8.31 -8.02
N ASP A 76 0.23 -8.68 -7.22
CA ASP A 76 1.44 -7.86 -6.99
C ASP A 76 2.12 -7.52 -8.32
N ARG A 77 2.39 -8.53 -9.17
CA ARG A 77 3.01 -8.33 -10.48
C ARG A 77 2.17 -7.45 -11.41
N CYS A 78 0.84 -7.61 -11.39
CA CYS A 78 -0.06 -6.79 -12.19
C CYS A 78 0.02 -5.31 -11.81
N TYR A 79 0.03 -5.00 -10.50
CA TYR A 79 0.17 -3.62 -10.00
C TYR A 79 1.50 -2.97 -10.38
N TYR A 80 2.58 -3.75 -10.50
CA TYR A 80 3.89 -3.26 -10.94
C TYR A 80 4.11 -3.41 -12.47
N THR A 81 3.12 -3.82 -13.25
CA THR A 81 3.22 -3.81 -14.72
C THR A 81 2.82 -2.43 -15.23
N LEU A 82 3.72 -1.71 -15.91
CA LEU A 82 3.44 -0.34 -16.36
C LEU A 82 2.23 -0.28 -17.30
N GLY A 83 1.33 0.66 -17.02
CA GLY A 83 0.11 0.87 -17.79
C GLY A 83 -0.99 -0.16 -17.57
N SER A 84 -0.84 -1.06 -16.59
CA SER A 84 -1.92 -1.95 -16.18
C SER A 84 -3.11 -1.17 -15.63
N ASP A 85 -4.30 -1.75 -15.79
CA ASP A 85 -5.52 -1.22 -15.22
C ASP A 85 -5.79 -1.82 -13.84
N ALA A 86 -6.05 -0.96 -12.86
CA ALA A 86 -6.22 -1.39 -11.48
C ALA A 86 -7.47 -2.26 -11.29
N ASP A 87 -8.56 -1.94 -11.97
CA ASP A 87 -9.83 -2.67 -11.86
C ASP A 87 -9.67 -4.07 -12.48
N GLN A 88 -9.04 -4.17 -13.66
CA GLN A 88 -8.71 -5.46 -14.28
C GLN A 88 -7.80 -6.30 -13.38
N CYS A 89 -6.74 -5.72 -12.81
CA CYS A 89 -5.87 -6.45 -11.87
C CYS A 89 -6.66 -7.00 -10.68
N ASN A 90 -7.60 -6.22 -10.13
CA ASN A 90 -8.42 -6.62 -9.00
C ASN A 90 -9.47 -7.69 -9.38
N ASP A 91 -10.04 -7.60 -10.58
CA ASP A 91 -10.99 -8.60 -11.09
C ASP A 91 -10.29 -9.96 -11.32
N ASP A 92 -9.13 -9.96 -11.96
CA ASP A 92 -8.30 -11.17 -12.13
C ASP A 92 -7.92 -11.79 -10.77
N PHE A 93 -7.59 -10.94 -9.79
CA PHE A 93 -7.32 -11.37 -8.42
C PHE A 93 -8.54 -12.04 -7.78
N ARG A 94 -9.73 -11.45 -7.90
CA ARG A 94 -10.98 -12.02 -7.38
C ARG A 94 -11.28 -13.37 -8.02
N GLU A 95 -11.19 -13.47 -9.33
CA GLU A 95 -11.43 -14.71 -10.07
C GLU A 95 -10.43 -15.80 -9.68
N GLY A 96 -9.15 -15.45 -9.57
CA GLY A 96 -8.10 -16.37 -9.12
C GLY A 96 -8.37 -16.92 -7.71
N LEU A 97 -8.75 -16.06 -6.75
CA LEU A 97 -9.04 -16.49 -5.38
C LEU A 97 -10.24 -17.45 -5.34
N ILE A 98 -11.29 -17.15 -6.11
CA ILE A 98 -12.49 -18.00 -6.20
C ILE A 98 -12.15 -19.34 -6.84
N SER A 99 -11.33 -19.34 -7.90
CA SER A 99 -10.85 -20.55 -8.57
C SER A 99 -10.08 -21.47 -7.61
N GLU A 100 -9.17 -20.91 -6.79
CA GLU A 100 -8.45 -21.69 -5.78
C GLU A 100 -9.36 -22.32 -4.74
N CYS A 101 -10.41 -21.60 -4.32
CA CYS A 101 -11.45 -22.15 -3.45
C CYS A 101 -12.18 -23.34 -4.09
N GLU A 102 -12.62 -23.19 -5.34
CA GLU A 102 -13.35 -24.23 -6.09
C GLU A 102 -12.49 -25.47 -6.34
N ARG A 103 -11.19 -25.26 -6.56
CA ARG A 103 -10.22 -26.32 -6.80
C ARG A 103 -9.95 -27.15 -5.54
N ALA A 104 -9.77 -26.51 -4.40
CA ALA A 104 -9.30 -27.17 -3.18
C ALA A 104 -10.41 -27.58 -2.19
N VAL A 105 -11.66 -27.14 -2.39
CA VAL A 105 -12.76 -27.36 -1.43
C VAL A 105 -13.95 -28.05 -2.08
N THR A 106 -14.28 -29.25 -1.59
CA THR A 106 -15.44 -30.04 -2.08
C THR A 106 -16.70 -29.87 -1.22
N SER A 107 -16.55 -29.55 0.06
CA SER A 107 -17.67 -29.35 0.99
C SER A 107 -18.38 -28.03 0.71
N ARG A 108 -19.68 -28.06 0.39
CA ARG A 108 -20.45 -26.85 0.03
C ARG A 108 -20.41 -25.74 1.09
N PRO A 109 -20.60 -26.01 2.40
CA PRO A 109 -20.48 -24.97 3.42
C PRO A 109 -19.07 -24.35 3.49
N VAL A 110 -18.02 -25.18 3.34
CA VAL A 110 -16.63 -24.71 3.37
C VAL A 110 -16.33 -23.89 2.10
N LEU A 111 -16.83 -24.31 0.94
CA LEU A 111 -16.68 -23.58 -0.31
C LEU A 111 -17.34 -22.19 -0.24
N PHE A 112 -18.52 -22.11 0.36
CA PHE A 112 -19.21 -20.84 0.60
C PHE A 112 -18.38 -19.90 1.49
N ALA A 113 -17.82 -20.43 2.59
CA ALA A 113 -16.93 -19.66 3.46
C ALA A 113 -15.66 -19.19 2.72
N CYS A 114 -15.05 -20.06 1.92
CA CYS A 114 -13.87 -19.72 1.13
C CYS A 114 -14.15 -18.58 0.14
N ARG A 115 -15.24 -18.69 -0.63
CA ARG A 115 -15.63 -17.64 -1.59
C ARG A 115 -15.93 -16.31 -0.88
N THR A 116 -16.51 -16.35 0.32
CA THR A 116 -16.77 -15.15 1.12
C THR A 116 -15.46 -14.49 1.56
N LEU A 117 -14.46 -15.28 1.96
CA LEU A 117 -13.11 -14.77 2.25
C LEU A 117 -12.48 -14.15 1.00
N ALA A 118 -12.54 -14.84 -0.15
CA ALA A 118 -12.02 -14.34 -1.42
C ALA A 118 -12.62 -12.98 -1.83
N ILE A 119 -13.95 -12.84 -1.71
CA ILE A 119 -14.65 -11.57 -1.97
C ILE A 119 -14.21 -10.48 -0.99
N THR A 120 -13.97 -10.83 0.27
CA THR A 120 -13.47 -9.88 1.28
C THR A 120 -12.07 -9.38 0.95
N MET A 121 -11.17 -10.28 0.54
CA MET A 121 -9.81 -9.93 0.10
C MET A 121 -9.86 -8.98 -1.11
N TYR A 122 -10.65 -9.31 -2.14
CA TYR A 122 -10.90 -8.44 -3.29
C TYR A 122 -11.42 -7.06 -2.89
N THR A 123 -12.46 -7.01 -2.04
CA THR A 123 -13.08 -5.74 -1.63
C THR A 123 -12.08 -4.83 -0.92
N ALA A 124 -11.19 -5.41 -0.10
CA ALA A 124 -10.15 -4.66 0.60
C ALA A 124 -9.10 -4.05 -0.36
N VAL A 125 -8.66 -4.80 -1.38
CA VAL A 125 -7.68 -4.27 -2.36
C VAL A 125 -8.33 -3.26 -3.30
N ALA A 126 -9.55 -3.53 -3.78
CA ALA A 126 -10.31 -2.62 -4.63
C ALA A 126 -10.57 -1.27 -3.93
N ALA A 127 -10.95 -1.27 -2.65
CA ALA A 127 -11.20 -0.05 -1.88
C ALA A 127 -9.96 0.86 -1.72
N THR A 128 -8.76 0.32 -1.93
CA THR A 128 -7.50 1.06 -1.79
C THR A 128 -6.70 1.13 -3.09
N ALA A 129 -7.30 0.69 -4.20
CA ALA A 129 -6.63 0.49 -5.48
C ALA A 129 -5.97 1.75 -6.00
N GLY A 130 -6.69 2.88 -6.03
CA GLY A 130 -6.16 4.14 -6.57
C GLY A 130 -4.85 4.59 -5.92
N PHE A 131 -4.69 4.39 -4.60
CA PHE A 131 -3.45 4.75 -3.90
C PHE A 131 -2.32 3.75 -4.20
N TYR A 132 -2.56 2.46 -4.00
CA TYR A 132 -1.51 1.44 -4.11
C TYR A 132 -1.09 1.17 -5.55
N HIS A 133 -2.02 1.21 -6.50
CA HIS A 133 -1.72 1.06 -7.92
C HIS A 133 -0.89 2.24 -8.42
N THR A 134 -1.32 3.49 -8.19
CA THR A 134 -0.55 4.68 -8.57
C THR A 134 0.87 4.63 -8.01
N ARG A 135 1.02 4.29 -6.73
CA ARG A 135 2.33 4.18 -6.08
C ARG A 135 3.18 3.05 -6.67
N ALA A 136 2.58 1.91 -7.02
CA ALA A 136 3.28 0.81 -7.68
C ALA A 136 3.76 1.22 -9.08
N GLN A 137 2.92 1.92 -9.84
CA GLN A 137 3.27 2.45 -11.17
C GLN A 137 4.41 3.47 -11.09
N GLU A 138 4.37 4.42 -10.16
CA GLU A 138 5.46 5.40 -9.96
C GLU A 138 6.78 4.71 -9.59
N ARG A 139 6.73 3.73 -8.68
CA ARG A 139 7.90 2.95 -8.27
C ARG A 139 8.45 2.12 -9.43
N GLN A 140 7.60 1.53 -10.26
CA GLN A 140 8.05 0.78 -11.43
C GLN A 140 8.75 1.68 -12.45
N LYS A 141 8.21 2.86 -12.75
CA LYS A 141 8.87 3.84 -13.65
C LYS A 141 10.25 4.22 -13.15
N LEU A 142 10.37 4.44 -11.85
CA LEU A 142 11.64 4.75 -11.21
C LEU A 142 12.62 3.57 -11.31
N HIS A 143 12.15 2.34 -11.07
CA HIS A 143 12.95 1.13 -11.19
C HIS A 143 13.52 0.94 -12.59
N GLU A 144 12.73 1.13 -13.64
CA GLU A 144 13.20 1.06 -15.03
C GLU A 144 14.22 2.16 -15.38
N LYS A 145 14.04 3.36 -14.83
CA LYS A 145 14.99 4.47 -14.99
C LYS A 145 16.33 4.19 -14.29
N CYS A 146 16.26 3.65 -13.07
CA CYS A 146 17.43 3.43 -12.21
C CYS A 146 18.17 2.12 -12.52
N CYS A 147 17.47 1.17 -13.12
CA CYS A 147 18.01 -0.13 -13.47
C CYS A 147 17.81 -0.38 -14.99
N PRO A 148 18.60 0.27 -15.86
CA PRO A 148 18.40 0.19 -17.32
C PRO A 148 18.85 -1.15 -17.94
N GLU A 149 19.57 -2.00 -17.19
CA GLU A 149 20.05 -3.31 -17.66
C GLU A 149 19.17 -4.49 -17.20
N CYS A 150 17.98 -4.25 -16.62
CA CYS A 150 17.06 -5.32 -16.27
C CYS A 150 16.35 -5.86 -17.51
N CYS A 151 16.25 -7.19 -17.61
CA CYS A 151 15.21 -7.89 -18.35
C CYS A 151 15.23 -7.66 -19.87
N GLY A 152 16.23 -8.27 -20.52
CA GLY A 152 16.18 -8.57 -21.96
C GLY A 152 15.16 -9.67 -22.29
#